data_AF-A0A6A7C1P0-F1
#
_entry.id   AF-A0A6A7C1P0-F1
#
_cell.length_a   1.000
_cell.length_b   1.000
_cell.length_c   1.000
_cell.angle_alpha   90.00
_cell.angle_beta   90.00
_cell.angle_gamma   90.00
#
_symmetry.space_group_name_H-M   'P 1'
#
loop_
_entity.id
_entity.type
_entity.pdbx_description
1 polymer ?
#
loop_
_entity_poly.entity_id
_entity_poly.type
_entity_poly.pdbx_seq_one_letter_code
_entity_poly.pdbx_strand_id
1 'polypeptide(L)'
;SPLQISDSVRQLLPELHAQGPHFITAHFHERSYLLTQGDTLRLPFVMKGVEPGDVIRLNRASLIGSRDLTLKAAAPPPKLKSRTASTTAITDDTPTKDAQIRLYVCRAVVMGIDSEPMRFLQKTKRRQRKVKVVKSKHKHTILRIKEVRVKSLEEIEA
;
A
#
# COMPACT_ATOMS: atom_id res chain seq x y z
N SER A 1 0.09 -20.91 -14.74
CA SER A 1 -0.24 -21.87 -13.67
C SER A 1 -1.31 -21.27 -12.75
N PRO A 2 -2.38 -22.02 -12.45
CA PRO A 2 -3.42 -21.58 -11.53
C PRO A 2 -2.80 -21.36 -10.14
N LEU A 3 -3.21 -20.30 -9.45
CA LEU A 3 -2.76 -20.06 -8.08
C LEU A 3 -3.39 -21.11 -7.17
N GLN A 4 -2.60 -21.72 -6.31
CA GLN A 4 -3.13 -22.51 -5.21
C GLN A 4 -3.65 -21.54 -4.15
N ILE A 5 -4.97 -21.35 -4.14
CA ILE A 5 -5.69 -20.56 -3.14
C ILE A 5 -6.13 -21.52 -2.04
N SER A 6 -6.02 -21.12 -0.77
CA SER A 6 -6.51 -21.93 0.34
C SER A 6 -8.03 -22.07 0.31
N ASP A 7 -8.53 -23.22 0.75
CA ASP A 7 -9.96 -23.53 0.71
C ASP A 7 -10.80 -22.52 1.51
N SER A 8 -10.27 -21.99 2.62
CA SER A 8 -10.93 -20.94 3.40
C SER A 8 -11.11 -19.65 2.61
N VAL A 9 -10.10 -19.25 1.81
CA VAL A 9 -10.21 -18.06 0.96
C VAL A 9 -11.20 -18.31 -0.17
N ARG A 10 -11.22 -19.51 -0.76
CA ARG A 10 -12.21 -19.86 -1.80
C ARG A 10 -13.65 -19.76 -1.32
N GLN A 11 -13.92 -20.14 -0.07
CA GLN A 11 -15.25 -20.07 0.53
C GLN A 11 -15.67 -18.62 0.87
N LEU A 12 -14.76 -17.82 1.44
CA LEU A 12 -15.09 -16.47 1.97
C LEU A 12 -14.92 -15.33 0.95
N LEU A 13 -14.15 -15.54 -0.11
CA LEU A 13 -13.86 -14.50 -1.11
C LEU A 13 -15.12 -14.01 -1.86
N PRO A 14 -16.10 -14.87 -2.24
CA PRO A 14 -17.36 -14.41 -2.81
C PRO A 14 -18.15 -13.48 -1.88
N GLU A 15 -18.19 -13.77 -0.58
CA GLU A 15 -18.87 -12.93 0.42
C GLU A 15 -18.17 -11.57 0.54
N LEU A 16 -16.85 -11.58 0.63
CA LEU A 16 -16.07 -10.35 0.67
C LEU A 16 -16.25 -9.53 -0.62
N HIS A 17 -16.29 -10.16 -1.78
CA HIS A 17 -16.49 -9.48 -3.06
C HIS A 17 -17.85 -8.79 -3.14
N ALA A 18 -18.91 -9.44 -2.67
CA ALA A 18 -20.27 -8.89 -2.65
C ALA A 18 -20.43 -7.71 -1.66
N GLN A 19 -19.67 -7.71 -0.57
CA GLN A 19 -19.74 -6.69 0.48
C GLN A 19 -18.89 -5.45 0.16
N GLY A 20 -19.40 -4.53 -0.66
CA GLY A 20 -18.83 -3.17 -0.79
C GLY A 20 -19.35 -2.22 0.31
N PRO A 21 -18.61 -1.17 0.73
CA PRO A 21 -17.32 -0.69 0.20
C PRO A 21 -16.09 -1.41 0.78
N HIS A 22 -15.03 -1.54 -0.03
CA HIS A 22 -13.76 -2.14 0.38
C HIS A 22 -12.73 -1.10 0.81
N PHE A 23 -11.93 -1.44 1.82
CA PHE A 23 -10.70 -0.73 2.17
C PHE A 23 -9.48 -1.59 1.87
N ILE A 24 -8.34 -0.93 1.64
CA ILE A 24 -7.07 -1.59 1.36
C ILE A 24 -5.93 -0.90 2.09
N THR A 25 -4.98 -1.67 2.63
CA THR A 25 -3.70 -1.12 3.09
C THR A 25 -2.63 -1.33 2.02
N ALA A 26 -2.51 -0.34 1.13
CA ALA A 26 -1.54 -0.36 0.04
C ALA A 26 -0.17 0.14 0.50
N HIS A 27 0.90 -0.42 -0.06
CA HIS A 27 2.27 0.00 0.23
C HIS A 27 2.86 0.80 -0.93
N PHE A 28 3.30 2.02 -0.63
CA PHE A 28 4.19 2.79 -1.51
C PHE A 28 5.60 2.72 -0.94
N HIS A 29 6.50 2.07 -1.68
CA HIS A 29 7.82 1.67 -1.18
C HIS A 29 7.70 0.85 0.11
N GLU A 30 8.02 1.46 1.26
CA GLU A 30 8.00 0.83 2.59
C GLU A 30 6.93 1.40 3.51
N ARG A 31 6.18 2.42 3.05
CA ARG A 31 5.13 3.08 3.84
C ARG A 31 3.77 2.53 3.43
N SER A 32 2.99 2.07 4.41
CA SER A 32 1.60 1.65 4.22
C SER A 32 0.65 2.83 4.34
N TYR A 33 -0.43 2.78 3.55
CA TYR A 33 -1.51 3.74 3.57
C TYR A 33 -2.83 2.98 3.56
N LEU A 34 -3.71 3.29 4.50
CA LEU A 34 -5.09 2.80 4.52
C LEU A 34 -5.91 3.68 3.56
N LEU A 35 -6.52 3.05 2.57
CA LEU A 35 -7.16 3.72 1.46
C LEU A 35 -8.53 3.09 1.17
N THR A 36 -9.45 3.93 0.73
CA THR A 36 -10.75 3.58 0.17
C THR A 36 -10.89 4.20 -1.22
N GLN A 37 -11.93 3.82 -1.96
CA GLN A 37 -12.22 4.42 -3.25
C GLN A 37 -12.59 5.91 -3.09
N GLY A 38 -11.93 6.78 -3.85
CA GLY A 38 -12.16 8.22 -3.82
C GLY A 38 -11.15 9.02 -2.99
N ASP A 39 -10.35 8.34 -2.16
CA ASP A 39 -9.36 8.99 -1.30
C ASP A 39 -8.27 9.71 -2.10
N THR A 40 -7.79 10.81 -1.55
CA THR A 40 -6.65 11.56 -2.08
C THR A 40 -5.42 11.34 -1.21
N LEU A 41 -4.39 10.73 -1.79
CA LEU A 41 -3.15 10.39 -1.11
C LEU A 41 -2.04 11.40 -1.48
N ARG A 42 -1.45 12.02 -0.46
CA ARG A 42 -0.29 12.91 -0.61
C ARG A 42 1.00 12.16 -0.26
N LEU A 43 1.78 11.80 -1.27
CA LEU A 43 3.03 11.08 -1.08
C LEU A 43 4.17 12.00 -0.63
N PRO A 44 5.04 11.55 0.30
CA PRO A 44 6.15 12.31 0.86
C PRO A 44 7.37 12.36 -0.07
N PHE A 45 7.17 12.25 -1.39
CA PHE A 45 8.20 12.32 -2.42
C PHE A 45 7.59 12.64 -3.79
N VAL A 46 8.45 13.05 -4.72
CA VAL A 46 8.10 13.18 -6.14
C VAL A 46 8.34 11.86 -6.83
N MET A 47 7.29 11.30 -7.41
CA MET A 47 7.38 10.11 -8.25
C MET A 47 7.96 10.52 -9.61
N LYS A 48 9.00 9.81 -10.06
CA LYS A 48 9.67 10.08 -11.34
C LYS A 48 8.99 9.29 -12.46
N GLY A 49 8.95 9.86 -13.66
CA GLY A 49 8.42 9.17 -14.83
C GLY A 49 6.91 8.94 -14.78
N VAL A 50 6.19 9.82 -14.08
CA VAL A 50 4.73 9.86 -14.09
C VAL A 50 4.26 11.27 -14.40
N GLU A 51 3.24 11.37 -15.22
CA GLU A 51 2.58 12.61 -15.60
C GLU A 51 1.20 12.72 -14.94
N PRO A 52 0.68 13.94 -14.73
CA PRO A 52 -0.69 14.13 -14.29
C PRO A 52 -1.67 13.46 -15.27
N GLY A 53 -2.53 12.59 -14.75
CA GLY A 53 -3.46 11.77 -15.54
C GLY A 53 -3.07 10.29 -15.62
N ASP A 54 -1.83 9.94 -15.33
CA ASP A 54 -1.37 8.55 -15.40
C ASP A 54 -2.10 7.66 -14.40
N VAL A 55 -2.45 6.44 -14.84
CA VAL A 55 -3.08 5.42 -14.01
C VAL A 55 -2.04 4.43 -13.52
N ILE A 56 -1.82 4.40 -12.21
CA ILE A 56 -0.90 3.50 -11.53
C ILE A 56 -1.68 2.34 -10.94
N ARG A 57 -1.24 1.11 -11.25
CA ARG A 57 -1.75 -0.11 -10.63
C ARG A 57 -0.94 -0.44 -9.38
N LEU A 58 -1.61 -0.50 -8.23
CA LEU A 58 -0.96 -0.85 -6.96
C LEU A 58 -0.90 -2.37 -6.84
N ASN A 59 0.33 -2.89 -6.77
CA ASN A 59 0.59 -4.33 -6.77
C ASN A 59 0.83 -4.88 -5.36
N ARG A 60 1.10 -4.01 -4.38
CA ARG A 60 1.49 -4.41 -3.02
C ARG A 60 0.48 -3.89 -2.00
N ALA A 61 -0.17 -4.81 -1.30
CA ALA A 61 -1.10 -4.51 -0.22
C ALA A 61 -0.96 -5.56 0.87
N SER A 62 -1.06 -5.15 2.13
CA SER A 62 -1.00 -6.07 3.26
C SER A 62 -2.37 -6.59 3.66
N LEU A 63 -3.40 -5.76 3.53
CA LEU A 63 -4.77 -6.06 3.93
C LEU A 63 -5.71 -5.54 2.84
N ILE A 64 -6.75 -6.31 2.56
CA ILE A 64 -7.93 -5.85 1.84
C ILE A 64 -9.15 -6.39 2.55
N GLY A 65 -10.14 -5.55 2.79
CA GLY A 65 -11.28 -5.94 3.60
C GLY A 65 -12.53 -5.13 3.31
N SER A 66 -13.63 -5.64 3.83
CA SER A 66 -14.89 -4.95 4.00
C SER A 66 -15.13 -4.77 5.49
N ARG A 67 -16.35 -4.37 5.87
CA ARG A 67 -16.76 -4.16 7.26
C ARG A 67 -16.52 -5.41 8.12
N ASP A 68 -16.90 -6.58 7.62
CA ASP A 68 -16.96 -7.80 8.43
C ASP A 68 -15.83 -8.81 8.11
N LEU A 69 -15.34 -8.82 6.87
CA LEU A 69 -14.32 -9.76 6.39
C LEU A 69 -13.03 -9.01 5.98
N THR A 70 -11.87 -9.58 6.30
CA THR A 70 -10.56 -9.03 5.91
C THR A 70 -9.62 -10.13 5.43
N LEU A 71 -9.13 -10.01 4.20
CA LEU A 71 -8.04 -10.82 3.68
C LEU A 71 -6.70 -10.21 4.09
N LYS A 72 -5.88 -11.02 4.76
CA LYS A 72 -4.52 -10.64 5.15
C LYS A 72 -3.52 -11.38 4.28
N ALA A 73 -2.54 -10.66 3.77
CA ALA A 73 -1.38 -11.29 3.15
C ALA A 73 -0.62 -12.13 4.19
N ALA A 74 -0.09 -13.28 3.76
CA ALA A 74 0.81 -14.07 4.58
C ALA A 74 2.00 -13.20 5.01
N ALA A 75 2.06 -12.87 6.29
CA ALA A 75 3.19 -12.16 6.85
C ALA A 75 4.38 -13.13 6.92
N PRO A 76 5.62 -12.68 6.62
CA PRO A 76 6.79 -13.48 6.91
C PRO A 76 6.75 -13.84 8.41
N PRO A 77 7.01 -15.12 8.79
CA PRO A 77 6.94 -15.52 10.18
C PRO A 77 7.85 -14.61 11.02
N PRO A 78 7.40 -14.16 12.20
CA PRO A 78 8.22 -13.33 13.04
C PRO A 78 9.52 -14.07 13.32
N LYS A 79 10.66 -13.42 13.06
CA LYS A 79 11.98 -13.95 13.43
C LYS A 79 12.05 -13.96 14.97
N LEU A 80 11.49 -14.98 15.61
CA LEU A 80 11.59 -15.19 17.04
C LEU A 80 13.09 -15.30 17.38
N LYS A 81 13.59 -14.38 18.21
CA LYS A 81 14.93 -14.46 18.79
C LYS A 81 14.99 -15.43 19.98
N SER A 82 13.87 -16.07 20.34
CA SER A 82 13.74 -16.96 21.50
C SER A 82 13.30 -18.35 21.08
N ARG A 83 13.97 -19.36 21.63
CA ARG A 83 13.75 -20.81 21.42
C ARG A 83 12.48 -21.37 22.11
N THR A 84 11.48 -20.55 22.42
CA THR A 84 10.35 -20.98 23.25
C THR A 84 9.04 -20.52 22.64
N ALA A 85 8.12 -21.47 22.47
CA ALA A 85 6.84 -21.46 21.77
C ALA A 85 6.93 -21.71 20.25
N SER A 86 6.80 -22.99 19.88
CA SER A 86 6.49 -23.44 18.52
C SER A 86 5.07 -23.01 18.15
N THR A 87 4.91 -21.80 17.63
CA THR A 87 3.71 -21.47 16.86
C THR A 87 3.81 -22.18 15.52
N THR A 88 2.96 -23.17 15.30
CA THR A 88 2.84 -23.89 14.02
C THR A 88 2.27 -22.93 12.96
N ALA A 89 3.15 -22.14 12.34
CA ALA A 89 2.82 -21.46 11.11
C ALA A 89 2.87 -22.52 10.00
N ILE A 90 1.72 -22.88 9.46
CA ILE A 90 1.65 -23.57 8.17
C ILE A 90 2.16 -22.55 7.15
N THR A 91 3.44 -22.63 6.83
CA THR A 91 4.06 -21.83 5.78
C THR A 91 3.83 -22.55 4.47
N ASP A 92 2.82 -22.12 3.72
CA ASP A 92 2.74 -22.49 2.32
C ASP A 92 3.87 -21.78 1.57
N ASP A 93 4.79 -22.56 1.00
CA ASP A 93 5.90 -22.11 0.16
C ASP A 93 5.38 -21.58 -1.19
N THR A 94 4.61 -20.49 -1.15
CA THR A 94 4.13 -19.80 -2.35
C THR A 94 4.97 -18.54 -2.55
N PRO A 95 5.45 -18.24 -3.78
CA PRO A 95 6.14 -16.98 -4.07
C PRO A 95 5.20 -15.80 -3.77
N THR A 96 5.34 -15.26 -2.56
CA THR A 96 4.34 -14.45 -1.86
C THR A 96 4.07 -13.10 -2.52
N LYS A 97 4.92 -12.68 -3.46
CA LYS A 97 4.87 -11.34 -4.07
C LYS A 97 3.89 -11.26 -5.24
N ASP A 98 3.77 -12.32 -6.05
CA ASP A 98 2.94 -12.29 -7.25
C ASP A 98 1.52 -12.82 -7.02
N ALA A 99 1.31 -13.59 -5.96
CA ALA A 99 -0.01 -14.11 -5.58
C ALA A 99 -0.97 -12.99 -5.15
N GLN A 100 -0.47 -11.95 -4.47
CA GLN A 100 -1.29 -10.83 -4.00
C GLN A 100 -1.87 -10.01 -5.16
N ILE A 101 -1.13 -9.90 -6.26
CA ILE A 101 -1.50 -9.10 -7.44
C ILE A 101 -2.79 -9.61 -8.08
N ARG A 102 -3.12 -10.90 -7.91
CA ARG A 102 -4.28 -11.51 -8.57
C ARG A 102 -5.58 -11.34 -7.80
N LEU A 103 -5.55 -11.17 -6.48
CA LEU A 103 -6.75 -11.16 -5.64
C LEU A 103 -7.53 -9.83 -5.65
N TYR A 104 -6.88 -8.73 -6.02
CA TYR A 104 -7.50 -7.41 -5.99
C TYR A 104 -7.06 -6.52 -7.16
N VAL A 105 -7.85 -5.48 -7.40
CA VAL A 105 -7.51 -4.39 -8.31
C VAL A 105 -7.55 -3.11 -7.51
N CYS A 106 -6.40 -2.43 -7.43
CA CYS A 106 -6.31 -1.09 -6.90
C CYS A 106 -5.63 -0.18 -7.93
N ARG A 107 -6.35 0.84 -8.40
CA ARG A 107 -5.88 1.82 -9.37
C ARG A 107 -5.93 3.21 -8.79
N ALA A 108 -4.81 3.92 -8.89
CA ALA A 108 -4.67 5.31 -8.51
C ALA A 108 -4.37 6.16 -9.74
N VAL A 109 -4.91 7.36 -9.79
CA VAL A 109 -4.61 8.36 -10.83
C VAL A 109 -3.68 9.39 -10.24
N VAL A 110 -2.64 9.76 -10.97
CA VAL A 110 -1.75 10.87 -10.60
C VAL A 110 -2.48 12.18 -10.84
N MET A 111 -2.73 12.95 -9.79
CA MET A 111 -3.34 14.28 -9.92
C MET A 111 -2.31 15.34 -10.28
N GLY A 112 -1.08 15.20 -9.78
CA GLY A 112 0.01 16.12 -10.03
C GLY A 112 0.99 16.23 -8.87
N ILE A 113 1.78 17.30 -8.87
CA ILE A 113 2.81 17.56 -7.87
C ILE A 113 2.46 18.84 -7.10
N ASP A 114 2.32 18.72 -5.79
CA ASP A 114 2.15 19.83 -4.85
C ASP A 114 3.50 20.23 -4.23
N SER A 115 3.62 21.48 -3.81
CA SER A 115 4.81 22.00 -3.14
C SER A 115 4.46 22.59 -1.78
N GLU A 116 5.18 22.18 -0.74
CA GLU A 116 5.05 22.80 0.58
C GLU A 116 5.47 24.27 0.55
N PRO A 117 4.95 25.10 1.49
CA PRO A 117 5.45 26.45 1.66
C PRO A 117 6.96 26.44 1.98
N MET A 118 7.68 27.44 1.48
CA MET A 118 9.13 27.54 1.67
C MET A 118 9.46 27.77 3.16
N ARG A 119 10.17 26.83 3.77
CA ARG A 119 10.66 26.92 5.15
C ARG A 119 12.12 27.37 5.15
N PHE A 120 12.49 28.18 6.14
CA PHE A 120 13.85 28.65 6.37
C PHE A 120 14.34 28.18 7.73
N LEU A 121 15.33 27.29 7.75
CA LEU A 121 16.00 26.86 8.97
C LEU A 121 17.30 27.66 9.14
N GLN A 122 17.36 28.51 10.15
CA GLN A 122 18.57 29.25 10.49
C GLN A 122 19.46 28.40 11.39
N LYS A 123 20.64 28.02 10.89
CA LYS A 123 21.69 27.34 11.65
C LYS A 123 22.73 28.36 12.09
N THR A 124 22.80 28.60 13.38
CA THR A 124 23.80 29.48 14.01
C THR A 124 24.47 28.79 15.19
N LYS A 125 25.58 29.35 15.69
CA LYS A 125 26.28 28.90 16.89
C LYS A 125 26.42 30.08 17.85
N ARG A 126 26.52 29.80 19.15
CA ARG A 126 26.72 30.84 20.17
C ARG A 126 28.03 31.59 19.89
N ARG A 127 28.02 32.93 20.01
CA ARG A 127 29.17 33.84 19.74
C ARG A 127 29.71 33.79 18.31
N GLN A 128 28.93 33.33 17.33
CA GLN A 128 29.31 33.37 15.91
C GLN A 128 28.35 34.26 15.12
N ARG A 129 28.89 35.31 14.47
CA ARG A 129 28.09 36.27 13.67
C ARG A 129 27.49 35.65 12.40
N LYS A 130 28.08 34.55 11.91
CA LYS A 130 27.62 33.85 10.69
C LYS A 130 26.39 33.00 10.99
N VAL A 131 25.28 33.32 10.34
CA VAL A 131 24.04 32.52 10.32
C VAL A 131 23.91 31.83 8.97
N LYS A 132 23.82 30.51 8.96
CA LYS A 132 23.57 29.73 7.74
C LYS A 132 22.07 29.49 7.60
N VAL A 133 21.45 30.12 6.60
CA VAL A 133 20.03 29.88 6.27
C VAL A 133 19.92 28.68 5.33
N VAL A 134 19.22 27.65 5.76
CA VAL A 134 18.88 26.46 4.95
C VAL A 134 17.43 26.62 4.48
N LYS A 135 17.22 26.60 3.16
CA LYS A 135 15.90 26.71 2.55
C LYS A 135 15.38 25.30 2.24
N SER A 136 14.13 25.01 2.59
CA SER A 136 13.47 23.73 2.33
C SER A 136 12.12 23.98 1.67
N LYS A 137 11.90 23.38 0.49
CA LYS A 137 10.62 23.39 -0.23
C LYS A 137 10.40 22.00 -0.82
N HIS A 138 9.79 21.12 -0.05
CA HIS A 138 9.56 19.74 -0.46
C HIS A 138 8.38 19.66 -1.44
N LYS A 139 8.48 18.73 -2.38
CA LYS A 139 7.45 18.44 -3.38
C LYS A 139 6.82 17.09 -3.09
N HIS A 140 5.51 17.00 -3.29
CA HIS A 140 4.68 15.85 -2.96
C HIS A 140 3.87 15.42 -4.18
N THR A 141 3.81 14.13 -4.44
CA THR A 141 2.93 13.59 -5.49
C THR A 141 1.54 13.40 -4.90
N ILE A 142 0.52 13.95 -5.56
CA ILE A 142 -0.88 13.73 -5.19
C ILE A 142 -1.43 12.63 -6.08
N LEU A 143 -1.97 11.58 -5.46
CA LEU A 143 -2.68 10.51 -6.12
C LEU A 143 -4.15 10.52 -5.69
N ARG A 144 -5.06 10.10 -6.57
CA ARG A 144 -6.46 9.86 -6.24
C ARG A 144 -6.80 8.40 -6.51
N ILE A 145 -7.35 7.72 -5.51
CA ILE A 145 -7.71 6.31 -5.63
C ILE A 145 -9.01 6.21 -6.42
N LYS A 146 -8.96 5.61 -7.61
CA LYS A 146 -10.10 5.53 -8.53
C LYS A 146 -10.89 4.25 -8.37
N GLU A 147 -10.19 3.14 -8.13
CA GLU A 147 -10.78 1.80 -8.06
C GLU A 147 -10.11 1.02 -6.93
N VAL A 148 -10.90 0.48 -6.01
CA VAL A 148 -10.50 -0.53 -5.02
C VAL A 148 -11.57 -1.59 -5.05
N ARG A 149 -11.26 -2.77 -5.61
CA ARG A 149 -12.17 -3.92 -5.59
C ARG A 149 -11.42 -5.24 -5.44
N VAL A 150 -12.06 -6.19 -4.80
CA VAL A 150 -11.63 -7.60 -4.76
C VAL A 150 -12.06 -8.27 -6.07
N LYS A 151 -11.22 -9.14 -6.65
CA LYS A 151 -11.60 -9.91 -7.84
C LYS A 151 -12.56 -11.04 -7.48
N SER A 152 -13.40 -11.47 -8.42
CA SER A 152 -14.21 -12.68 -8.26
C SER A 152 -13.34 -13.93 -8.39
N LEU A 153 -13.85 -15.09 -7.94
CA LEU A 153 -13.12 -16.36 -8.07
C LEU A 153 -12.83 -16.70 -9.55
N GLU A 154 -13.81 -16.45 -10.42
CA GLU A 154 -13.70 -16.62 -11.87
C GLU A 154 -12.56 -15.77 -12.47
N GLU A 155 -12.43 -14.50 -12.05
CA GLU A 155 -11.37 -13.59 -12.51
C GLU A 155 -9.96 -13.99 -12.03
N ILE A 156 -9.86 -14.85 -11.00
CA ILE A 156 -8.58 -15.29 -10.43
C ILE A 156 -8.10 -16.61 -11.07
N GLU A 157 -9.03 -17.48 -11.43
CA GLU A 157 -8.76 -18.79 -12.05
C GLU A 157 -8.54 -18.70 -13.57
N ALA A 158 -9.06 -17.64 -14.20
CA ALA A 158 -8.76 -17.26 -15.59
C ALA A 158 -7.29 -16.84 -15.78
#